data_AF-A0A942CX75-F1
#
_entry.id   AF-A0A942CX75-F1
#
_cell.length_a   1.000
_cell.length_b   1.000
_cell.length_c   1.000
_cell.angle_alpha   90.00
_cell.angle_beta   90.00
_cell.angle_gamma   90.00
#
_symmetry.space_group_name_H-M   'P 1'
#
loop_
_entity.id
_entity.type
_entity.pdbx_description
1 polymer ?
#
loop_
_entity_poly.entity_id
_entity_poly.type
_entity_poly.pdbx_seq_one_letter_code
_entity_poly.pdbx_strand_id
1 'polypeptide(L)'
;MKAAIRTKSVGTKVTEEEYARLESCASSEGLSISEWCRAVLLAESKGRRLSESEQLMLAEILALRTILLNLHFAVAREGTISADAMQAIIERADRDKNKKALERLGMKPDDPETES
;
A
#
# COMPACT_ATOMS: atom_id res chain seq x y z
N MET A 1 -20.45 8.08 -23.16
CA MET A 1 -20.22 9.16 -22.17
C MET A 1 -19.29 10.20 -22.80
N LYS A 2 -19.62 11.49 -22.75
CA LYS A 2 -18.76 12.56 -23.28
C LYS A 2 -17.68 12.86 -22.25
N ALA A 3 -16.40 12.78 -22.63
CA ALA A 3 -15.30 13.10 -21.71
C ALA A 3 -15.43 14.55 -21.24
N ALA A 4 -15.35 14.78 -19.93
CA ALA A 4 -15.40 16.12 -19.37
C ALA A 4 -14.20 16.95 -19.87
N ILE A 5 -14.48 18.16 -20.36
CA ILE A 5 -13.46 19.08 -20.87
C ILE A 5 -12.64 19.61 -19.69
N ARG A 6 -11.30 19.61 -19.83
CA ARG A 6 -10.38 20.17 -18.84
C ARG A 6 -10.42 21.69 -18.96
N THR A 7 -10.87 22.38 -17.91
CA THR A 7 -11.06 23.86 -17.93
C THR A 7 -10.17 24.62 -16.96
N LYS A 8 -9.35 23.92 -16.16
CA LYS A 8 -8.47 24.51 -15.15
C LYS A 8 -7.02 24.07 -15.36
N SER A 9 -6.09 24.96 -15.05
CA SER A 9 -4.65 24.70 -15.07
C SER A 9 -4.08 24.81 -13.65
N VAL A 10 -3.14 23.93 -13.33
CA VAL A 10 -2.33 23.95 -12.10
C VAL A 10 -0.87 23.99 -12.55
N GLY A 11 -0.07 24.90 -12.01
CA GLY A 11 1.32 25.05 -12.43
C GLY A 11 2.15 25.92 -11.49
N THR A 12 3.47 25.78 -11.60
CA THR A 12 4.47 26.59 -10.91
C THR A 12 5.61 26.89 -11.87
N LYS A 13 6.35 27.98 -11.64
CA LYS A 13 7.59 28.24 -12.38
C LYS A 13 8.68 27.34 -11.84
N VAL A 14 9.51 26.83 -12.73
CA VAL A 14 10.68 26.00 -12.45
C VAL A 14 11.88 26.60 -13.16
N THR A 15 13.07 26.32 -12.65
CA THR A 15 14.34 26.60 -13.33
C THR A 15 14.49 25.72 -14.58
N GLU A 16 15.43 26.08 -15.45
CA GLU A 16 15.74 25.29 -16.65
C GLU A 16 16.20 23.86 -16.28
N GLU A 17 17.01 23.74 -15.24
CA GLU A 17 17.51 22.44 -14.75
C GLU A 17 16.37 21.57 -14.21
N GLU A 18 15.44 22.16 -13.46
CA GLU A 18 14.25 21.45 -12.99
C GLU A 18 13.36 21.05 -14.16
N TYR A 19 13.17 21.92 -15.16
CA TYR A 19 12.37 21.58 -16.34
C TYR A 19 12.96 20.39 -17.10
N ALA A 20 14.27 20.41 -17.38
CA ALA A 20 14.96 19.31 -18.06
C ALA A 20 14.83 17.97 -17.29
N ARG A 21 14.90 18.01 -15.96
CA ARG A 21 14.66 16.83 -15.12
C ARG A 21 13.23 16.30 -15.27
N LEU A 22 12.21 17.16 -15.22
CA LEU A 22 10.81 16.75 -15.36
C LEU A 22 10.53 16.20 -16.76
N GLU A 23 11.13 16.80 -17.81
CA GLU A 23 11.03 16.32 -19.19
C GLU A 23 11.69 14.94 -19.36
N SER A 24 12.85 14.71 -18.72
CA SER A 24 13.50 13.40 -18.72
C SER A 24 12.63 12.33 -18.04
N CYS A 25 11.98 12.65 -16.93
CA CYS A 25 11.04 11.73 -16.27
C CYS A 25 9.86 11.39 -17.18
N ALA A 26 9.22 12.41 -17.76
CA ALA A 26 8.10 12.22 -18.69
C ALA A 26 8.49 11.36 -19.90
N SER A 27 9.66 11.63 -20.47
CA SER A 27 10.20 10.89 -21.61
C SER A 27 10.50 9.43 -21.27
N SER A 28 11.00 9.14 -20.04
CA SER A 28 11.25 7.77 -19.59
C SER A 28 9.98 6.92 -19.48
N GLU A 29 8.81 7.57 -19.30
CA GLU A 29 7.50 6.95 -19.26
C GLU A 29 6.75 7.02 -20.62
N GLY A 30 7.37 7.61 -21.66
CA GLY A 30 6.76 7.77 -22.98
C GLY A 30 5.61 8.79 -23.00
N LEU A 31 5.58 9.74 -22.07
CA LEU A 31 4.53 10.73 -21.90
C LEU A 31 5.00 12.14 -22.28
N SER A 32 4.09 13.00 -22.71
CA SER A 32 4.37 14.44 -22.74
C SER A 32 4.47 15.00 -21.32
N ILE A 33 5.19 16.12 -21.14
CA ILE A 33 5.33 16.76 -19.82
C ILE A 33 3.97 17.10 -19.19
N SER A 34 2.98 17.47 -19.99
CA SER A 34 1.63 17.79 -19.51
C SER A 34 0.87 16.55 -19.02
N GLU A 35 1.03 15.41 -19.69
CA GLU A 35 0.43 14.14 -19.27
C GLU A 35 1.08 13.60 -18.01
N TRP A 36 2.41 13.64 -17.97
CA TRP A 36 3.20 13.20 -16.83
C TRP A 36 2.91 14.05 -15.58
N CYS A 37 2.97 15.39 -15.68
CA CYS A 37 2.64 16.28 -14.57
C CYS A 37 1.21 16.05 -14.04
N ARG A 38 0.25 15.81 -14.93
CA ARG A 38 -1.12 15.47 -14.52
C ARG A 38 -1.17 14.14 -13.77
N ALA A 39 -0.51 13.11 -14.28
CA ALA A 39 -0.50 11.78 -13.65
C ALA A 39 0.11 11.86 -12.24
N VAL A 40 1.26 12.51 -12.10
CA VAL A 40 1.95 12.70 -10.83
C VAL A 40 1.10 13.51 -9.84
N LEU A 41 0.59 14.69 -10.23
CA LEU A 41 -0.21 15.51 -9.31
C LEU A 41 -1.51 14.83 -8.88
N LEU A 42 -2.16 14.06 -9.76
CA LEU A 42 -3.34 13.30 -9.40
C LEU A 42 -3.01 12.09 -8.50
N ALA A 43 -1.88 11.43 -8.71
CA ALA A 43 -1.41 10.36 -7.83
C ALA A 43 -1.12 10.91 -6.43
N GLU A 44 -0.37 12.00 -6.33
CA GLU A 44 -0.03 12.66 -5.06
C GLU A 44 -1.27 13.23 -4.34
N SER A 45 -2.25 13.77 -5.08
CA SER A 45 -3.49 14.29 -4.50
C SER A 45 -4.34 13.25 -3.77
N LYS A 46 -4.15 11.96 -4.09
CA LYS A 46 -4.81 10.85 -3.39
C LYS A 46 -4.17 10.55 -2.03
N GLY A 47 -3.08 11.24 -1.68
CA GLY A 47 -2.22 10.93 -0.55
C GLY A 47 -1.42 9.65 -0.80
N ARG A 48 -0.37 9.41 0.00
CA ARG A 48 0.39 8.16 -0.04
C ARG A 48 -0.52 7.00 0.42
N ARG A 49 -1.23 6.37 -0.52
CA ARG A 49 -1.77 5.02 -0.33
C ARG A 49 -0.62 4.04 -0.51
N LEU A 50 -0.42 3.16 0.46
CA LEU A 50 0.48 2.03 0.27
C LEU A 50 -0.01 1.21 -0.91
N SER A 51 0.91 0.84 -1.78
CA SER A 51 0.65 -0.12 -2.84
C SER A 51 0.09 -1.41 -2.26
N GLU A 52 -0.69 -2.14 -3.07
CA GLU A 52 -1.20 -3.47 -2.69
C GLU A 52 -0.04 -4.40 -2.27
N SER A 53 1.11 -4.28 -2.92
CA SER A 53 2.33 -5.01 -2.58
C SER A 53 2.88 -4.63 -1.20
N GLU A 54 2.92 -3.34 -0.84
CA GLU A 54 3.33 -2.90 0.50
C GLU A 54 2.36 -3.40 1.58
N GLN A 55 1.05 -3.39 1.31
CA GLN A 55 0.03 -3.91 2.22
C GLN A 55 0.17 -5.42 2.41
N LEU A 56 0.35 -6.18 1.31
CA LEU A 56 0.58 -7.62 1.33
C LEU A 56 1.86 -7.97 2.11
N MET A 57 2.96 -7.26 1.85
CA MET A 57 4.22 -7.45 2.57
C MET A 57 4.05 -7.22 4.08
N LEU A 58 3.34 -6.17 4.49
CA LEU A 58 3.05 -5.93 5.89
C LEU A 58 2.21 -7.05 6.50
N ALA A 59 1.20 -7.56 5.79
CA ALA A 59 0.39 -8.68 6.24
C ALA A 59 1.25 -9.94 6.47
N GLU A 60 2.09 -10.31 5.51
CA GLU A 60 2.98 -11.48 5.64
C GLU A 60 3.99 -11.32 6.79
N ILE A 61 4.55 -10.13 6.99
CA ILE A 61 5.45 -9.85 8.13
C ILE A 61 4.72 -10.00 9.46
N LEU A 62 3.47 -9.53 9.56
CA LEU A 62 2.67 -9.66 10.78
C LEU A 62 2.25 -11.11 11.04
N ALA A 63 1.96 -11.87 9.98
CA ALA A 63 1.69 -13.30 10.07
C ALA A 63 2.92 -14.06 10.59
N LEU A 64 4.08 -13.84 9.97
CA LEU A 64 5.36 -14.43 10.38
C LEU A 64 5.70 -14.11 11.83
N ARG A 65 5.57 -12.83 12.23
CA ARG A 65 5.76 -12.41 13.63
C ARG A 65 4.82 -13.14 14.58
N THR A 66 3.54 -13.29 14.19
CA THR A 66 2.54 -14.01 14.99
C THR A 66 2.91 -15.48 15.17
N ILE A 67 3.32 -16.15 14.08
CA ILE A 67 3.74 -17.56 14.12
C ILE A 67 4.98 -17.71 15.01
N LEU A 68 6.01 -16.89 14.78
CA LEU A 68 7.27 -16.96 15.51
C LEU A 68 7.07 -16.78 17.02
N LEU A 69 6.30 -15.76 17.43
CA LEU A 69 6.08 -15.48 18.86
C LEU A 69 5.28 -16.60 19.55
N ASN A 70 4.23 -17.11 18.91
CA ASN A 70 3.42 -18.17 19.49
C ASN A 70 4.19 -19.50 19.54
N LEU A 71 4.93 -19.83 18.48
CA LEU A 71 5.81 -21.00 18.44
C LEU A 71 6.87 -20.93 19.53
N HIS A 72 7.59 -19.81 19.62
CA HIS A 72 8.63 -19.61 20.63
C HIS A 72 8.07 -19.73 22.04
N PHE A 73 6.90 -19.13 22.31
CA PHE A 73 6.24 -19.23 23.60
C PHE A 73 5.81 -20.67 23.93
N ALA A 74 5.25 -21.41 22.96
CA ALA A 74 4.85 -22.81 23.15
C ALA A 74 6.07 -23.69 23.45
N VAL A 75 7.15 -23.58 22.67
CA VAL A 75 8.38 -24.35 22.86
C VAL A 75 9.06 -24.00 24.18
N ALA A 76 9.14 -22.72 24.55
CA ALA A 76 9.73 -22.29 25.82
C ALA A 76 8.96 -22.82 27.05
N ARG A 77 7.66 -23.10 26.91
CA ARG A 77 6.82 -23.63 28.01
C ARG A 77 6.76 -25.15 28.06
N GLU A 78 6.61 -25.81 26.93
CA GLU A 78 6.25 -27.23 26.82
C GLU A 78 7.35 -28.08 26.19
N GLY A 79 8.46 -27.47 25.78
CA GLY A 79 9.65 -28.13 25.21
C GLY A 79 9.49 -28.51 23.73
N THR A 80 8.30 -28.94 23.31
CA THR A 80 7.99 -29.29 21.92
C THR A 80 6.55 -28.94 21.57
N ILE A 81 6.26 -28.67 20.29
CA ILE A 81 4.92 -28.43 19.77
C ILE A 81 4.49 -29.59 18.86
N SER A 82 3.21 -29.97 18.91
CA SER A 82 2.66 -30.95 17.96
C SER A 82 2.45 -30.33 16.58
N ALA A 83 2.38 -31.17 15.54
CA ALA A 83 2.09 -30.72 14.18
C ALA A 83 0.73 -29.99 14.10
N ASP A 84 -0.30 -30.53 14.75
CA ASP A 84 -1.64 -29.94 14.77
C ASP A 84 -1.66 -28.56 15.42
N ALA A 85 -0.92 -28.40 16.53
CA ALA A 85 -0.80 -27.12 17.22
C ALA A 85 -0.03 -26.09 16.37
N MET A 86 1.04 -26.51 15.69
CA MET A 86 1.75 -25.65 14.74
C MET A 86 0.84 -25.21 13.59
N GLN A 87 0.08 -26.14 13.01
CA GLN A 87 -0.85 -25.85 11.94
C GLN A 87 -1.94 -24.86 12.38
N ALA A 88 -2.49 -25.01 13.58
CA ALA A 88 -3.47 -24.08 14.13
C ALA A 88 -2.91 -22.65 14.31
N ILE A 89 -1.63 -22.51 14.67
CA ILE A 89 -0.95 -21.21 14.77
C ILE A 89 -0.83 -20.56 13.38
N ILE A 90 -0.42 -21.33 12.37
CA ILE A 90 -0.28 -20.86 10.99
C ILE A 90 -1.63 -20.38 10.45
N GLU A 91 -2.66 -21.22 10.52
CA GLU A 91 -3.98 -20.89 9.98
C GLU A 91 -4.58 -19.66 10.64
N ARG A 92 -4.38 -19.49 11.96
CA ARG A 92 -4.81 -18.27 12.64
C ARG A 92 -4.06 -17.04 12.15
N ALA A 93 -2.75 -17.14 11.97
CA ALA A 93 -1.95 -16.03 11.45
C ALA A 93 -2.40 -15.64 10.04
N ASP A 94 -2.64 -16.62 9.17
CA ASP A 94 -3.10 -16.40 7.80
C ASP A 94 -4.51 -15.80 7.72
N ARG A 95 -5.44 -16.24 8.58
CA ARG A 95 -6.79 -15.64 8.64
C ARG A 95 -6.76 -14.17 9.06
N ASP A 96 -5.88 -13.81 9.99
CA ASP A 96 -5.90 -12.49 10.62
C ASP A 96 -4.99 -11.46 9.92
N LYS A 97 -4.06 -11.89 9.04
CA LYS A 97 -2.95 -11.04 8.55
C LYS A 97 -3.40 -9.77 7.84
N ASN A 98 -4.40 -9.86 6.97
CA ASN A 98 -4.91 -8.71 6.21
C ASN A 98 -5.60 -7.70 7.13
N LYS A 99 -6.44 -8.19 8.05
CA LYS A 99 -7.12 -7.35 9.05
C LYS A 99 -6.09 -6.61 9.91
N LYS A 100 -5.09 -7.32 10.44
CA LYS A 100 -4.03 -6.74 11.26
C LYS A 100 -3.19 -5.72 10.48
N ALA A 101 -2.93 -5.96 9.19
CA ALA A 101 -2.25 -5.00 8.34
C ALA A 101 -3.07 -3.72 8.19
N LEU A 102 -4.36 -3.81 7.85
CA LEU A 102 -5.26 -2.65 7.73
C LEU A 102 -5.34 -1.84 9.02
N GLU A 103 -5.53 -2.52 10.17
CA GLU A 103 -5.52 -1.89 11.49
C GLU A 103 -4.21 -1.14 11.76
N ARG A 104 -3.06 -1.74 11.39
CA ARG A 104 -1.74 -1.14 11.59
C ARG A 104 -1.50 0.09 10.73
N LEU A 105 -2.16 0.16 9.58
CA LEU A 105 -2.14 1.29 8.65
C LEU A 105 -3.12 2.39 9.02
N GLY A 106 -3.94 2.20 10.06
CA GLY A 106 -5.03 3.12 10.40
C GLY A 106 -6.12 3.15 9.33
N MET A 107 -6.15 2.16 8.43
CA MET A 107 -7.19 2.01 7.42
C MET A 107 -8.38 1.32 8.10
N LYS A 108 -9.49 2.04 8.24
CA LYS A 108 -10.78 1.39 8.55
C LYS A 108 -11.26 0.65 7.29
N PRO A 109 -11.95 -0.50 7.42
CA PRO A 109 -12.68 -1.05 6.29
C PRO A 109 -13.58 0.05 5.74
N ASP A 110 -13.56 0.25 4.42
CA ASP A 110 -14.33 1.30 3.75
C ASP A 110 -15.77 1.31 4.29
N ASP A 111 -16.16 2.38 4.98
CA ASP A 111 -17.58 2.66 5.19
C ASP A 111 -18.15 2.86 3.77
N PRO A 112 -19.20 2.11 3.37
CA PRO A 112 -19.81 2.31 2.06
C PRO A 112 -20.23 3.78 1.97
N GLU A 113 -19.68 4.46 0.97
CA GLU A 113 -19.90 5.88 0.71
C GLU A 113 -21.39 6.20 0.88
N THR A 114 -21.71 7.01 1.89
CA THR A 114 -23.01 7.65 1.99
C THR A 114 -23.08 8.63 0.83
N GLU A 115 -23.62 8.18 -0.31
CA GLU A 115 -24.00 9.06 -1.40
C GLU A 115 -24.95 10.14 -0.84
N SER A 116 -24.61 11.41 -1.08
CA SER A 116 -25.46 12.59 -0.84
C SER A 116 -25.31 13.55 -2.00
#